data_AF-A0A516KI07-F1
#
_entry.id   AF-A0A516KI07-F1
#
_cell.length_a   1.000
_cell.length_b   1.000
_cell.length_c   1.000
_cell.angle_alpha   90.00
_cell.angle_beta   90.00
_cell.angle_gamma   90.00
#
_symmetry.space_group_name_H-M   'P 1'
#
loop_
_entity.id
_entity.type
_entity.pdbx_description
1 polymer ?
#
loop_
_entity_poly.entity_id
_entity_poly.type
_entity_poly.pdbx_seq_one_letter_code
_entity_poly.pdbx_strand_id
1 'polypeptide(L)'
;MARRNKILVPEAREGLDRLKERVTNTRQADQTKYEVAKEQGIHLEKGYNGNIKAKDAGKVGGQIGGNMVKEMIRMAQQQLNEKR
;
A
#
# COMPACT_ATOMS: atom_id res chain seq x y z
N MET A 1 -15.23 -4.62 -4.34
CA MET A 1 -14.00 -4.89 -5.11
C MET A 1 -13.55 -6.32 -4.83
N ALA A 2 -13.34 -7.12 -5.86
CA ALA A 2 -13.03 -8.54 -5.72
C ALA A 2 -11.67 -8.76 -5.02
N ARG A 3 -11.63 -9.77 -4.14
CA ARG A 3 -10.44 -10.28 -3.42
C ARG A 3 -9.40 -10.90 -4.37
N ARG A 4 -8.91 -10.16 -5.36
CA ARG A 4 -8.01 -10.70 -6.40
C ARG A 4 -6.60 -10.13 -6.33
N ASN A 5 -6.12 -9.83 -5.13
CA ASN A 5 -4.72 -9.48 -4.91
C ASN A 5 -3.93 -10.77 -4.65
N LYS A 6 -3.68 -11.56 -5.71
CA LYS A 6 -2.78 -12.72 -5.62
C LYS A 6 -1.36 -12.18 -5.52
N ILE A 7 -0.79 -12.26 -4.34
CA ILE A 7 0.63 -11.92 -4.12
C ILE A 7 1.47 -12.97 -4.83
N LEU A 8 2.60 -12.55 -5.41
CA LEU A 8 3.51 -13.46 -6.13
C LEU A 8 4.00 -14.61 -5.23
N VAL A 9 4.33 -14.27 -3.97
CA VAL A 9 4.68 -15.22 -2.91
C VAL A 9 3.55 -15.20 -1.87
N PRO A 10 2.66 -16.21 -1.85
CA PRO A 10 1.52 -16.24 -0.93
C PRO A 10 1.90 -16.11 0.55
N GLU A 11 3.00 -16.72 0.94
CA GLU A 11 3.51 -16.77 2.32
C GLU A 11 3.99 -15.39 2.79
N ALA A 12 4.27 -14.47 1.87
CA ALA A 12 4.72 -13.11 2.19
C ALA A 12 3.58 -12.20 2.69
N ARG A 13 2.33 -12.66 2.72
CA ARG A 13 1.16 -11.83 3.06
C ARG A 13 1.33 -11.08 4.38
N GLU A 14 1.70 -11.80 5.43
CA GLU A 14 1.84 -11.22 6.77
C GLU A 14 2.98 -10.20 6.83
N GLY A 15 4.10 -10.48 6.14
CA GLY A 15 5.22 -9.55 6.01
C GLY A 15 4.85 -8.27 5.25
N LEU A 16 4.08 -8.40 4.18
CA LEU A 16 3.58 -7.26 3.41
C LEU A 16 2.57 -6.41 4.18
N ASP A 17 1.72 -7.03 4.98
CA ASP A 17 0.78 -6.29 5.82
C ASP A 17 1.53 -5.50 6.92
N ARG A 18 2.52 -6.10 7.59
CA ARG A 18 3.43 -5.39 8.52
C ARG A 18 4.21 -4.26 7.86
N LEU A 19 4.72 -4.50 6.65
CA LEU A 19 5.43 -3.46 5.90
C LEU A 19 4.51 -2.30 5.55
N LYS A 20 3.28 -2.60 5.11
CA LYS A 20 2.27 -1.58 4.82
C LYS A 20 2.00 -0.71 6.04
N GLU A 21 1.76 -1.32 7.21
CA GLU A 21 1.57 -0.62 8.47
C GLU A 21 2.74 0.30 8.84
N ARG A 22 3.98 -0.19 8.68
CA ARG A 22 5.20 0.59 8.93
C ARG A 22 5.30 1.80 8.01
N VAL A 23 5.09 1.60 6.71
CA VAL A 23 5.27 2.64 5.68
C VAL A 23 4.21 3.73 5.80
N THR A 24 2.99 3.36 6.19
CA THR A 24 1.88 4.32 6.26
C THR A 24 1.60 4.84 7.66
N ASN A 25 2.36 4.40 8.67
CA ASN A 25 2.18 4.77 10.08
C ASN A 25 0.76 4.50 10.61
N THR A 26 0.05 3.55 10.01
CA THR A 26 -1.34 3.21 10.35
C THR A 26 -1.40 1.88 11.07
N ARG A 27 -2.17 1.80 12.17
CA ARG A 27 -2.38 0.53 12.91
C ARG A 27 -3.22 -0.51 12.15
N GLN A 28 -3.94 -0.09 11.11
CA GLN A 28 -4.80 -0.96 10.33
C GLN A 28 -4.57 -0.69 8.84
N ALA A 29 -3.99 -1.67 8.15
CA ALA A 29 -3.75 -1.67 6.71
C ALA A 29 -4.99 -1.30 5.87
N ASP A 30 -6.19 -1.64 6.35
CA ASP A 30 -7.44 -1.35 5.64
C ASP A 30 -7.90 0.10 5.77
N GLN A 31 -7.45 0.82 6.80
CA GLN A 31 -7.80 2.23 7.00
C GLN A 31 -6.92 3.18 6.18
N THR A 32 -5.69 2.77 5.92
CA THR A 32 -4.68 3.50 5.13
C THR A 32 -5.23 4.13 3.85
N LYS A 33 -6.03 3.37 3.08
CA LYS A 33 -6.58 3.85 1.81
C LYS A 33 -7.52 5.04 1.96
N TYR A 34 -8.26 5.12 3.06
CA TYR A 34 -9.18 6.24 3.33
C TYR A 34 -8.43 7.47 3.82
N GLU A 35 -7.38 7.27 4.61
CA GLU A 35 -6.52 8.36 5.08
C GLU A 35 -5.76 9.00 3.91
N VAL A 36 -5.10 8.18 3.09
CA VAL A 36 -4.40 8.65 1.89
C VAL A 36 -5.36 9.33 0.91
N ALA A 37 -6.57 8.78 0.73
CA ALA A 37 -7.57 9.43 -0.11
C ALA A 37 -8.00 10.80 0.44
N LYS A 38 -8.21 10.91 1.76
CA LYS A 38 -8.53 12.17 2.43
C LYS A 38 -7.41 13.22 2.25
N GLU A 39 -6.14 12.82 2.40
CA GLU A 39 -4.98 13.69 2.14
C GLU A 39 -4.94 14.19 0.69
N GLN A 40 -5.34 13.33 -0.25
CA GLN A 40 -5.35 13.64 -1.67
C GLN A 40 -6.63 14.35 -2.16
N GLY A 41 -7.58 14.64 -1.26
CA GLY A 41 -8.86 15.28 -1.59
C GLY A 41 -9.79 14.37 -2.39
N ILE A 42 -9.61 13.05 -2.31
CA ILE A 42 -10.38 12.05 -3.04
C ILE A 42 -11.39 11.41 -2.08
N HIS A 43 -12.65 11.40 -2.47
CA HIS A 43 -13.69 10.74 -1.69
C HIS A 43 -13.67 9.23 -1.95
N LEU A 44 -13.51 8.44 -0.89
CA LEU A 44 -13.67 6.99 -0.91
C LEU A 44 -14.71 6.56 0.11
N GLU A 45 -15.70 5.80 -0.35
CA GLU A 45 -16.74 5.20 0.47
C GLU A 45 -16.26 3.86 1.07
N LYS A 46 -16.82 3.47 2.22
CA LYS A 46 -16.55 2.15 2.85
C LYS A 46 -17.22 0.97 2.12
N GLY A 47 -17.56 1.15 0.85
CA GLY A 47 -18.28 0.19 0.01
C GLY A 47 -17.73 0.15 -1.42
N TYR A 48 -18.61 0.40 -2.38
CA TYR A 48 -18.28 0.30 -3.80
C TYR A 48 -17.76 1.63 -4.35
N ASN A 49 -16.48 1.67 -4.71
CA ASN A 49 -15.85 2.84 -5.34
C ASN A 49 -15.61 2.64 -6.84
N GLY A 50 -16.47 1.90 -7.55
CA GLY A 50 -16.24 1.64 -8.99
C GLY A 50 -16.45 2.86 -9.88
N ASN A 51 -17.15 3.89 -9.38
CA ASN A 51 -17.41 5.14 -10.12
C ASN A 51 -16.29 6.18 -9.97
N ILE A 52 -15.25 5.91 -9.18
CA ILE A 52 -14.12 6.84 -9.03
C ILE A 52 -13.32 6.92 -10.34
N LYS A 53 -12.76 8.09 -10.64
CA LYS A 53 -11.93 8.24 -11.84
C LYS A 53 -10.67 7.38 -11.70
N ALA A 54 -10.27 6.70 -12.77
CA ALA A 54 -9.08 5.85 -12.78
C ALA A 54 -7.81 6.59 -12.31
N LYS A 55 -7.69 7.88 -12.64
CA LYS A 55 -6.61 8.75 -12.15
C LYS A 55 -6.58 8.89 -10.62
N ASP A 56 -7.75 8.98 -9.99
CA ASP A 56 -7.88 9.21 -8.55
C ASP A 56 -7.62 7.89 -7.81
N ALA A 57 -8.14 6.78 -8.34
CA ALA A 57 -7.79 5.43 -7.89
C ALA A 57 -6.28 5.18 -7.95
N GLY A 58 -5.66 5.55 -9.07
CA GLY A 58 -4.23 5.45 -9.31
C GLY A 58 -3.41 6.32 -8.35
N LYS A 59 -3.87 7.55 -8.04
CA LYS A 59 -3.20 8.44 -7.10
C LYS A 59 -3.15 7.84 -5.69
N VAL A 60 -4.28 7.34 -5.20
CA VAL A 60 -4.38 6.71 -3.87
C VAL A 60 -3.57 5.41 -3.82
N GLY A 61 -3.80 4.51 -4.78
CA GLY A 61 -3.11 3.22 -4.84
C GLY A 61 -1.61 3.35 -5.07
N GLY A 62 -1.20 4.31 -5.91
CA GLY A 62 0.19 4.60 -6.23
C GLY A 62 0.97 5.19 -5.07
N GLN A 63 0.38 6.09 -4.28
CA GLN A 63 1.03 6.60 -3.07
C GLN A 63 1.32 5.48 -2.07
N ILE A 64 0.36 4.56 -1.85
CA ILE A 64 0.53 3.43 -0.92
C ILE A 64 1.53 2.41 -1.48
N GLY A 65 1.28 1.94 -2.70
CA GLY A 65 2.11 0.92 -3.37
C GLY A 65 3.53 1.38 -3.64
N GLY A 66 3.69 2.60 -4.16
CA GLY A 66 4.99 3.18 -4.48
C GLY A 66 5.86 3.38 -3.26
N ASN A 67 5.29 3.87 -2.15
CA ASN A 67 6.03 4.02 -0.89
C ASN A 67 6.46 2.65 -0.33
N MET A 68 5.60 1.63 -0.40
CA MET A 68 5.98 0.26 0.01
C MET A 68 7.15 -0.27 -0.83
N VAL A 69 7.11 -0.12 -2.16
CA VAL A 69 8.20 -0.58 -3.04
C VAL A 69 9.50 0.17 -2.74
N LYS A 70 9.43 1.49 -2.55
CA LYS A 70 10.59 2.31 -2.19
C LYS A 70 11.23 1.83 -0.89
N GLU A 71 10.41 1.51 0.12
CA GLU A 71 10.87 1.00 1.40
C GLU A 71 11.47 -0.42 1.29
N MET A 72 10.88 -1.31 0.50
CA MET A 72 11.45 -2.65 0.23
C MET A 72 12.83 -2.55 -0.39
N ILE A 73 13.00 -1.68 -1.39
CA ILE A 73 14.29 -1.46 -2.06
C ILE A 73 15.31 -0.93 -1.05
N ARG A 74 14.92 0.05 -0.23
CA ARG A 74 15.77 0.61 0.83
C ARG A 74 16.26 -0.47 1.80
N MET A 75 15.36 -1.32 2.29
CA MET A 75 15.70 -2.43 3.19
C MET A 75 16.64 -3.44 2.53
N ALA A 76 16.40 -3.78 1.25
CA ALA A 76 17.26 -4.69 0.51
C ALA A 76 18.67 -4.12 0.31
N GLN A 77 18.79 -2.83 -0.01
CA GLN A 77 20.07 -2.13 -0.12
C GLN A 77 20.84 -2.14 1.21
N GLN A 78 20.17 -1.89 2.33
CA GLN A 78 20.78 -1.96 3.66
C GLN A 78 21.35 -3.36 3.96
N GLN A 79 20.55 -4.41 3.71
CA GLN A 79 21.00 -5.80 3.94
C GLN A 79 22.19 -6.19 3.05
N LEU A 80 22.25 -5.67 1.82
CA LEU A 80 23.40 -5.90 0.93
C LEU A 80 24.66 -5.19 1.41
N ASN A 81 24.52 -4.01 1.99
CA ASN A 81 25.65 -3.27 2.55
C ASN A 81 26.15 -3.89 3.86
N GLU A 82 25.27 -4.43 4.71
CA GLU A 82 25.65 -5.12 5.96
C GLU A 82 26.36 -6.46 5.72
N LYS A 83 26.15 -7.08 4.55
CA LYS A 83 26.78 -8.35 4.15
C LYS A 83 28.12 -8.18 3.42
N ARG A 84 28.56 -6.94 3.19
CA ARG A 84 29.86 -6.61 2.59
C ARG A 84 30.87 -6.29 3.68
#